data_AF-K1RZX3-F1
#
_entry.id   AF-K1RZX3-F1
#
_cell.length_a   1.000
_cell.length_b   1.000
_cell.length_c   1.000
_cell.angle_alpha   90.00
_cell.angle_beta   90.00
_cell.angle_gamma   90.00
#
_symmetry.space_group_name_H-M   'P 1'
#
loop_
_entity.id
_entity.type
_entity.pdbx_description
1 polymer ?
#
loop_
_entity_poly.entity_id
_entity_poly.type
_entity_poly.pdbx_seq_one_letter_code
_entity_poly.pdbx_strand_id
1 'polypeptide(L)'
;MNVNQHCLFEINSEKADIEAVREDLRLEYRFLDLRNNKIHNSILLRSKIMKTIRDKMDEMGFAEIQTPILANSSPEGARDFLVPSRLHPGEFLCITTGSTTI
;
A
#
# COMPACT_ATOMS: atom_id res chain seq x y z
N MET A 1 17.56 2.06 -30.58
CA MET A 1 16.09 1.89 -30.49
C MET A 1 15.55 2.98 -29.59
N ASN A 2 14.73 3.88 -30.14
CA ASN A 2 14.19 5.03 -29.43
C ASN A 2 12.88 4.58 -28.75
N VAL A 3 12.93 4.26 -27.46
CA VAL A 3 11.80 3.68 -26.69
C VAL A 3 10.88 4.77 -26.11
N ASN A 4 10.77 5.92 -26.77
CA ASN A 4 9.74 6.89 -26.45
C ASN A 4 8.44 6.50 -27.16
N GLN A 5 7.87 5.38 -26.68
CA GLN A 5 6.45 5.10 -26.79
C GLN A 5 5.72 6.36 -26.31
N HIS A 6 4.86 6.93 -27.16
CA HIS A 6 4.08 8.13 -26.84
C HIS A 6 3.47 7.99 -25.44
N CYS A 7 3.80 8.90 -24.51
CA CYS A 7 3.27 8.85 -23.15
C CYS A 7 1.73 8.88 -23.23
N LEU A 8 1.08 7.90 -22.58
CA LEU A 8 -0.38 7.72 -22.62
C LEU A 8 -1.13 8.87 -21.93
N PHE A 9 -0.44 9.58 -21.03
CA PHE A 9 -0.87 10.86 -20.46
C PHE A 9 0.35 11.69 -20.05
N GLU A 10 0.20 13.01 -20.03
CA GLU A 10 1.27 13.94 -19.63
C GLU A 10 1.47 13.93 -18.11
N ILE A 11 2.73 13.96 -17.68
CA ILE A 11 3.10 14.00 -16.26
C ILE A 11 3.55 15.43 -15.95
N ASN A 12 2.99 16.04 -14.89
CA ASN A 12 3.35 17.39 -14.43
C ASN A 12 3.09 18.53 -15.44
N SER A 13 2.10 18.39 -16.33
CA SER A 13 1.69 19.46 -17.25
C SER A 13 0.67 20.38 -16.57
N GLU A 14 0.84 21.70 -16.70
CA GLU A 14 -0.15 22.70 -16.22
C GLU A 14 -1.52 22.55 -16.90
N LYS A 15 -1.59 21.84 -18.03
CA LYS A 15 -2.81 21.60 -18.81
C LYS A 15 -3.51 20.27 -18.49
N ALA A 16 -2.83 19.34 -17.83
CA ALA A 16 -3.37 18.04 -17.48
C ALA A 16 -3.55 17.97 -15.97
N ASP A 17 -4.68 18.52 -15.49
CA ASP A 17 -5.13 18.22 -14.14
C ASP A 17 -5.25 16.70 -14.00
N ILE A 18 -4.78 16.15 -12.89
CA ILE A 18 -4.84 14.71 -12.57
C ILE A 18 -6.30 14.18 -12.65
N GLU A 19 -7.27 15.08 -12.51
CA GLU A 19 -8.71 14.84 -12.61
C GLU A 19 -9.20 14.72 -14.07
N ALA A 20 -8.45 15.24 -15.05
CA ALA A 20 -8.78 15.13 -16.46
C ALA A 20 -8.44 13.75 -17.05
N VAL A 21 -7.58 12.96 -16.37
CA VAL A 21 -7.23 11.60 -16.78
C VAL A 21 -8.09 10.60 -16.02
N ARG A 22 -8.68 9.63 -16.73
CA ARG A 22 -9.52 8.59 -16.12
C ARG A 22 -8.75 7.80 -15.06
N GLU A 23 -9.41 7.49 -13.95
CA GLU A 23 -8.79 6.81 -12.81
C GLU A 23 -8.34 5.38 -13.12
N ASP A 24 -9.10 4.64 -13.92
CA ASP A 24 -8.76 3.28 -14.34
C ASP A 24 -7.42 3.23 -15.07
N LEU A 25 -7.20 4.14 -16.01
CA LEU A 25 -5.94 4.26 -16.73
C LEU A 25 -4.77 4.65 -15.81
N ARG A 26 -5.04 5.50 -14.80
CA ARG A 26 -4.02 5.89 -13.81
C ARG A 26 -3.64 4.75 -12.88
N LEU A 27 -4.58 3.86 -12.54
CA LEU A 27 -4.31 2.67 -11.74
C LEU A 27 -3.60 1.59 -12.56
N GLU A 28 -3.98 1.41 -13.82
CA GLU A 28 -3.29 0.50 -14.74
C GLU A 28 -1.82 0.92 -14.94
N TYR A 29 -1.59 2.21 -15.17
CA TYR A 29 -0.26 2.79 -15.33
C TYR A 29 0.20 3.53 -14.07
N ARG A 30 -0.06 2.95 -12.89
CA ARG A 30 0.26 3.57 -11.59
C ARG A 30 1.72 3.98 -11.46
N PHE A 31 2.64 3.25 -12.08
CA PHE A 31 4.06 3.59 -12.08
C PHE A 31 4.38 4.92 -12.80
N LEU A 32 3.58 5.33 -13.79
CA LEU A 32 3.69 6.65 -14.42
C LEU A 32 3.03 7.73 -13.54
N ASP A 33 1.86 7.43 -12.98
CA ASP A 33 1.12 8.33 -12.08
C ASP A 33 1.94 8.70 -10.83
N LEU A 34 2.74 7.75 -10.30
CA LEU A 34 3.65 7.98 -9.17
C LEU A 34 4.76 9.02 -9.43
N ARG A 35 5.05 9.34 -10.71
CA ARG A 35 6.03 10.40 -11.08
C ARG A 35 5.42 11.80 -11.03
N ASN A 36 4.10 11.91 -10.85
CA ASN A 36 3.45 13.20 -10.68
C ASN A 36 3.84 13.82 -9.33
N ASN A 37 4.25 15.09 -9.33
CA ASN A 37 4.70 15.82 -8.16
C ASN A 37 3.65 15.82 -7.04
N LYS A 38 2.35 15.91 -7.36
CA LYS A 38 1.27 15.90 -6.36
C LYS A 38 1.24 14.58 -5.60
N ILE A 39 1.22 13.45 -6.30
CA ILE A 39 1.16 12.10 -5.71
C ILE A 39 2.47 11.78 -4.99
N HIS A 40 3.60 12.14 -5.59
CA HIS A 40 4.91 11.98 -5.00
C HIS A 40 5.00 12.71 -3.65
N ASN A 41 4.57 13.98 -3.60
CA ASN A 41 4.55 14.77 -2.37
C ASN A 41 3.60 14.18 -1.32
N SER A 42 2.46 13.61 -1.71
CA SER A 42 1.56 12.92 -0.78
C SER A 42 2.21 11.68 -0.14
N ILE A 43 2.95 10.89 -0.91
CA ILE A 43 3.67 9.71 -0.39
C ILE A 43 4.79 10.13 0.56
N LEU A 44 5.57 11.15 0.20
CA LEU A 44 6.62 11.69 1.06
C LEU A 44 6.05 12.28 2.36
N LEU A 45 4.93 12.99 2.28
CA LEU A 45 4.26 13.53 3.46
C LEU A 45 3.79 12.41 4.38
N ARG A 46 3.13 11.38 3.83
CA ARG A 46 2.73 10.18 4.59
C ARG A 46 3.92 9.55 5.30
N SER A 47 5.05 9.38 4.62
CA SER A 47 6.28 8.83 5.20
C SER A 47 6.79 9.68 6.37
N LYS A 48 6.86 11.01 6.20
CA LYS A 48 7.26 11.94 7.27
C LYS A 48 6.36 11.84 8.49
N ILE A 49 5.04 11.80 8.30
CA ILE A 49 4.07 11.68 9.39
C ILE A 49 4.25 10.35 10.13
N MET A 50 4.37 9.23 9.40
CA MET A 50 4.57 7.91 10.02
C MET A 50 5.86 7.87 10.85
N LYS A 51 6.94 8.49 10.36
CA LYS A 51 8.19 8.62 11.11
C LYS A 51 7.99 9.40 12.41
N THR A 52 7.37 10.57 12.35
CA THR A 52 7.13 11.41 13.54
C THR A 52 6.32 10.67 14.60
N ILE A 53 5.31 9.89 14.20
CA ILE A 53 4.52 9.09 15.15
C ILE A 53 5.38 8.02 15.82
N ARG A 54 6.19 7.29 15.05
CA ARG A 54 7.10 6.25 15.58
C ARG A 54 8.11 6.85 16.55
N ASP A 55 8.79 7.93 16.14
CA ASP A 55 9.77 8.62 17.00
C ASP A 55 9.14 9.03 18.34
N LYS A 56 7.88 9.50 18.34
CA LYS A 56 7.15 9.85 19.57
C LYS A 56 6.76 8.64 20.42
N MET A 57 6.35 7.53 19.80
CA MET A 57 6.06 6.30 20.52
C MET A 57 7.32 5.72 21.18
N ASP A 58 8.45 5.78 20.47
CA ASP A 58 9.76 5.34 20.98
C ASP A 58 10.21 6.21 22.17
N GLU A 59 10.05 7.54 22.09
CA GLU A 59 10.33 8.46 23.20
C GLU A 59 9.47 8.15 24.45
N MET A 60 8.25 7.66 24.25
CA MET A 60 7.34 7.26 25.33
C MET A 60 7.61 5.84 25.87
N GLY A 61 8.59 5.13 25.29
CA GLY A 61 9.00 3.79 25.72
C GLY A 61 8.15 2.64 25.16
N PHE A 62 7.37 2.89 24.10
CA PHE A 62 6.68 1.80 23.39
C PHE A 62 7.67 1.03 22.51
N ALA A 63 7.49 -0.29 22.43
CA ALA A 63 8.28 -1.13 21.53
C ALA A 63 7.48 -1.41 20.24
N GLU A 64 8.08 -1.13 19.09
CA GLU A 64 7.52 -1.57 17.81
C GLU A 64 7.79 -3.08 17.62
N ILE A 65 6.73 -3.89 17.66
CA ILE A 65 6.80 -5.35 17.49
C ILE A 65 6.12 -5.73 16.19
N GLN A 66 6.86 -6.39 15.30
CA GLN A 66 6.29 -6.96 14.09
C GLN A 66 5.54 -8.25 14.42
N THR A 67 4.28 -8.32 14.00
CA THR A 67 3.45 -9.52 14.14
C THR A 67 3.35 -10.27 12.80
N PRO A 68 3.08 -11.59 12.82
CA PRO A 68 2.88 -12.35 11.59
C PRO A 68 1.73 -11.80 10.73
N ILE A 69 1.96 -11.69 9.43
CA ILE A 69 0.92 -11.25 8.47
C ILE A 69 -0.08 -12.38 8.18
N LEU A 70 0.39 -13.63 8.28
CA LEU A 70 -0.42 -14.84 8.11
C LEU A 70 -0.73 -15.43 9.48
N ALA A 71 -2.02 -15.57 9.78
CA ALA A 71 -2.53 -16.12 11.04
C ALA A 71 -3.67 -17.10 10.78
N ASN A 72 -4.16 -17.76 11.84
CA ASN A 72 -5.36 -18.57 11.73
C ASN A 72 -6.58 -17.67 11.50
N SER A 73 -7.56 -18.19 10.74
CA SER A 73 -8.85 -17.52 10.58
C SER A 73 -9.54 -17.39 11.93
N SER A 74 -10.01 -16.18 12.26
CA SER A 74 -10.98 -16.03 13.34
C SER A 74 -12.37 -16.35 12.79
N PRO A 75 -13.17 -17.20 13.44
CA PRO A 75 -14.56 -17.44 13.03
C PRO A 75 -15.45 -16.21 13.27
N GLU A 76 -14.98 -15.25 14.08
CA GLU A 76 -15.69 -14.03 14.43
C GLU A 76 -15.06 -12.85 13.67
N GLY A 77 -15.86 -12.16 12.84
CA GLY A 77 -15.44 -10.92 12.18
C GLY A 77 -15.80 -10.79 10.70
N ALA A 78 -15.09 -9.89 10.02
CA ALA A 78 -15.17 -9.69 8.57
C ALA A 78 -14.60 -10.91 7.82
N ARG A 79 -14.87 -11.02 6.52
CA ARG A 79 -14.37 -12.13 5.71
C ARG A 79 -12.85 -12.05 5.54
N ASP A 80 -12.16 -13.13 5.90
CA ASP A 80 -10.71 -13.26 5.75
C ASP A 80 -10.29 -13.62 4.33
N PHE A 81 -9.14 -13.11 3.91
CA PHE A 81 -8.46 -13.55 2.69
C PHE A 81 -7.63 -14.80 2.98
N LEU A 82 -8.03 -15.93 2.38
CA LEU A 82 -7.38 -17.22 2.57
C LEU A 82 -6.15 -17.38 1.68
N VAL A 83 -5.08 -17.90 2.26
CA VAL A 83 -3.80 -18.25 1.62
C VAL A 83 -3.54 -19.75 1.84
N PRO A 84 -3.47 -20.57 0.78
CA PRO A 84 -3.27 -22.01 0.93
C PRO A 84 -1.86 -22.33 1.43
N SER A 85 -1.76 -23.28 2.36
CA SER A 85 -0.47 -23.77 2.84
C SER A 85 0.09 -24.84 1.91
N ARG A 86 1.35 -24.67 1.48
CA ARG A 86 2.07 -25.72 0.75
C ARG A 86 2.60 -26.83 1.67
N LEU A 87 2.93 -26.48 2.92
CA LEU A 87 3.52 -27.40 3.90
C LEU A 87 2.47 -28.34 4.51
N HIS A 88 1.24 -27.85 4.66
CA HIS A 88 0.11 -28.59 5.22
C HIS A 88 -1.02 -28.65 4.19
N PRO A 89 -1.05 -29.69 3.33
CA PRO A 89 -2.07 -29.81 2.29
C PRO A 89 -3.48 -29.83 2.88
N GLY A 90 -4.36 -28.95 2.37
CA GLY A 90 -5.75 -28.81 2.83
C GLY A 90 -5.96 -27.76 3.92
N GLU A 91 -4.89 -27.19 4.47
CA GLU A 91 -4.96 -26.10 5.45
C GLU A 91 -4.77 -24.72 4.79
N PHE A 92 -5.43 -23.72 5.37
CA PHE A 92 -5.42 -22.33 4.92
C PHE A 92 -5.04 -21.41 6.07
N LEU A 93 -4.18 -20.44 5.76
CA LEU A 93 -3.89 -19.30 6.62
C LEU A 93 -4.67 -18.08 6.13
N CYS A 94 -4.81 -17.07 6.97
CA CYS A 94 -5.51 -15.82 6.65
C CYS A 94 -4.58 -14.62 6.70
N ILE A 95 -4.80 -13.66 5.81
CA ILE A 95 -4.19 -12.33 5.94
C ILE A 95 -4.89 -11.62 7.08
N THR A 96 -4.12 -11.23 8.09
CA THR A 96 -4.68 -10.58 9.27
C THR A 96 -5.34 -9.24 8.95
N THR A 97 -6.63 -9.09 9.27
CA THR A 97 -7.40 -7.85 9.05
C THR A 97 -7.30 -6.87 10.22
N GLY A 98 -6.69 -7.27 11.33
CA GLY A 98 -6.44 -6.46 12.51
C GLY A 98 -5.39 -7.14 13.39
N SER A 99 -4.63 -6.35 14.15
CA SER A 99 -3.69 -6.88 15.15
C SER A 99 -4.46 -7.47 16.34
N THR A 100 -5.22 -8.53 16.14
CA THR A 100 -5.90 -9.25 17.21
C THR A 100 -5.13 -10.53 17.50
N THR A 101 -4.70 -10.62 18.76
CA THR A 101 -4.07 -11.74 19.47
C THR A 101 -2.54 -11.72 19.52
N ILE A 102 -2.03 -10.98 20.50
CA ILE A 102 -1.12 -11.55 21.51
C ILE A 102 -1.95 -11.88 22.75
#